data_AF-A0A524LQE7-F1
#
_entry.id   AF-A0A524LQE7-F1
#
_cell.length_a   1.000
_cell.length_b   1.000
_cell.length_c   1.000
_cell.angle_alpha   90.00
_cell.angle_beta   90.00
_cell.angle_gamma   90.00
#
_symmetry.space_group_name_H-M   'P 1'
#
loop_
_entity.id
_entity.type
_entity.pdbx_description
1 polymer ?
#
loop_
_entity_poly.entity_id
_entity_poly.type
_entity_poly.pdbx_seq_one_letter_code
_entity_poly.pdbx_strand_id
1 'polypeptide(L)'
;MRTFVACGAASGIAAAFNAPVAGALFAVEVILGDFAVPQFSAVVISSVMATVVSRNFIGDFPAFKVPEYHLGSPVELIFYVLLGLLSALVALMFIRILYSAEDFFDKKTWPESVKAGIGGAGIGAIGIFFPEIFGVGYDTITNALNNTLIWQVALALIFIKVFSTSLSLGSGGSGGIFAPSLFLGAMLGSFFGSLLTQLFPEFNISPGAYALVAMGGVVAAATHGPIAAILIIFEMSGDYKIILPLMITCIIATLLAMRLNEESIYTLKLKLRGINISKGWELNVLKALRVEDVYRKSADVIPESEPFPSIVEKMSGSQQSNIYVFNNSGHIIGMVTLNEIRRTILDYDHLKNLLIASDVMNPVIVTVTPEENLDEVMKKFGKHNLDEIPVVSPANESDIVGSILQQDVIESYNKQIFLRDITGELGGGIRKTGKQHMVPVFDKYYLVQMEAPTVFLGRTLRDLDLRTRFSADILLVKRGDAYDSGTFQPDASYIVKSGDFLVVFGERALLEKLERL
;
A
#
# COMPACT_ATOMS: atom_id res chain seq x y z
N MET A 1 -6.33 -15.09 -7.50
CA MET A 1 -5.50 -14.44 -8.54
C MET A 1 -4.22 -13.80 -7.98
N ARG A 2 -4.28 -12.85 -7.03
CA ARG A 2 -3.08 -12.18 -6.46
C ARG A 2 -1.99 -13.16 -5.99
N THR A 3 -2.36 -14.17 -5.22
CA THR A 3 -1.43 -15.21 -4.73
C THR A 3 -0.76 -15.98 -5.87
N PHE A 4 -1.49 -16.32 -6.95
CA PHE A 4 -0.90 -17.04 -8.09
C PHE A 4 0.10 -16.18 -8.87
N VAL A 5 -0.16 -14.88 -9.01
CA VAL A 5 0.79 -13.94 -9.63
C VAL A 5 2.06 -13.84 -8.76
N ALA A 6 1.91 -13.77 -7.44
CA ALA A 6 3.03 -13.78 -6.51
C ALA A 6 3.83 -15.09 -6.56
N CYS A 7 3.16 -16.25 -6.65
CA CYS A 7 3.82 -17.54 -6.85
C CYS A 7 4.66 -17.56 -8.14
N GLY A 8 4.09 -17.06 -9.25
CA GLY A 8 4.81 -16.96 -10.53
C GLY A 8 6.03 -16.04 -10.45
N ALA A 9 5.88 -14.87 -9.82
CA ALA A 9 6.98 -13.93 -9.61
C ALA A 9 8.10 -14.55 -8.74
N ALA A 10 7.74 -15.18 -7.62
CA ALA A 10 8.69 -15.83 -6.74
C ALA A 10 9.44 -16.97 -7.45
N SER A 11 8.72 -17.84 -8.15
CA SER A 11 9.32 -18.91 -8.95
C SER A 11 10.28 -18.39 -10.02
N GLY A 12 9.94 -17.28 -10.70
CA GLY A 12 10.81 -16.66 -11.70
C GLY A 12 12.11 -16.14 -11.11
N ILE A 13 12.04 -15.38 -10.01
CA ILE A 13 13.23 -14.85 -9.31
C ILE A 13 14.07 -16.01 -8.74
N ALA A 14 13.44 -16.98 -8.12
CA ALA A 14 14.10 -18.14 -7.53
C ALA A 14 14.86 -18.98 -8.58
N ALA A 15 14.22 -19.26 -9.71
CA ALA A 15 14.85 -20.00 -10.80
C ALA A 15 15.97 -19.21 -11.49
N ALA A 16 15.79 -17.90 -11.68
CA ALA A 16 16.75 -17.04 -12.39
C ALA A 16 18.03 -16.77 -11.59
N PHE A 17 17.92 -16.60 -10.27
CA PHE A 17 19.05 -16.21 -9.42
C PHE A 17 19.51 -17.31 -8.46
N ASN A 18 18.94 -18.51 -8.56
CA ASN A 18 19.15 -19.60 -7.61
C ASN A 18 18.89 -19.18 -6.15
N ALA A 19 17.88 -18.32 -5.94
CA ALA A 19 17.62 -17.62 -4.68
C ALA A 19 16.15 -17.81 -4.21
N PRO A 20 15.78 -19.02 -3.71
CA PRO A 20 14.41 -19.33 -3.31
C PRO A 20 13.82 -18.45 -2.21
N VAL A 21 14.57 -18.13 -1.16
CA VAL A 21 14.05 -17.35 -0.03
C VAL A 21 13.84 -15.91 -0.48
N ALA A 22 14.81 -15.38 -1.21
CA ALA A 22 14.80 -14.04 -1.75
C ALA A 22 13.69 -13.84 -2.79
N GLY A 23 13.45 -14.83 -3.65
CA GLY A 23 12.32 -14.82 -4.59
C GLY A 23 10.96 -14.77 -3.88
N ALA A 24 10.80 -15.53 -2.80
CA ALA A 24 9.57 -15.50 -2.01
C ALA A 24 9.37 -14.14 -1.31
N LEU A 25 10.42 -13.59 -0.69
CA LEU A 25 10.33 -12.28 -0.04
C LEU A 25 10.15 -11.15 -1.05
N PHE A 26 10.76 -11.21 -2.23
CA PHE A 26 10.51 -10.25 -3.31
C PHE A 26 9.05 -10.21 -3.71
N ALA A 27 8.41 -11.38 -3.87
CA ALA A 27 7.00 -11.44 -4.21
C ALA A 27 6.10 -10.85 -3.11
N VAL A 28 6.45 -11.05 -1.84
CA VAL A 28 5.68 -10.47 -0.73
C VAL A 28 5.92 -8.96 -0.62
N GLU A 29 7.17 -8.53 -0.57
CA GLU A 29 7.57 -7.15 -0.30
C GLU A 29 7.26 -6.22 -1.48
N VAL A 30 7.55 -6.64 -2.72
CA VAL A 30 7.47 -5.77 -3.91
C VAL A 30 6.17 -5.97 -4.70
N ILE A 31 5.63 -7.20 -4.77
CA ILE A 31 4.45 -7.50 -5.61
C ILE A 31 3.15 -7.47 -4.80
N LEU A 32 3.10 -8.07 -3.61
CA LEU A 32 1.88 -8.16 -2.81
C LEU A 32 1.68 -6.94 -1.90
N GLY A 33 2.75 -6.45 -1.26
CA GLY A 33 2.72 -5.33 -0.32
C GLY A 33 1.98 -5.65 0.99
N ASP A 34 1.76 -6.93 1.31
CA ASP A 34 1.08 -7.40 2.51
C ASP A 34 1.70 -8.73 2.98
N PHE A 35 2.01 -8.83 4.27
CA PHE A 35 2.66 -9.99 4.90
C PHE A 35 1.64 -11.03 5.41
N ALA A 36 0.52 -11.22 4.70
CA ALA A 36 -0.46 -12.23 5.08
C ALA A 36 0.15 -13.65 5.03
N VAL A 37 0.13 -14.34 6.17
CA VAL A 37 0.75 -15.66 6.40
C VAL A 37 0.32 -16.80 5.46
N PRO A 38 -0.93 -16.91 4.96
CA PRO A 38 -1.31 -18.07 4.13
C PRO A 38 -0.80 -17.94 2.69
N GLN A 39 -0.67 -16.69 2.21
CA GLN A 39 -0.17 -16.39 0.86
C GLN A 39 1.32 -16.70 0.81
N PHE A 40 2.04 -16.43 1.90
CA PHE A 40 3.46 -16.73 2.03
C PHE A 40 3.78 -18.21 1.85
N SER A 41 3.01 -19.14 2.46
CA SER A 41 3.28 -20.57 2.34
C SER A 41 3.22 -21.06 0.88
N ALA A 42 2.18 -20.66 0.13
CA ALA A 42 2.05 -21.04 -1.27
C ALA A 42 3.18 -20.45 -2.14
N VAL A 43 3.55 -19.19 -1.88
CA VAL A 43 4.64 -18.49 -2.58
C VAL A 43 5.98 -19.20 -2.32
N VAL A 44 6.27 -19.58 -1.07
CA VAL A 44 7.49 -20.31 -0.70
C VAL A 44 7.52 -21.68 -1.38
N ILE A 45 6.43 -22.45 -1.37
CA ILE A 45 6.38 -23.75 -2.04
C ILE A 45 6.66 -23.61 -3.54
N SER A 46 6.04 -22.61 -4.19
CA SER A 46 6.26 -22.32 -5.61
C SER A 46 7.73 -21.97 -5.90
N SER A 47 8.32 -21.13 -5.04
CA SER A 47 9.72 -20.73 -5.12
C SER A 47 10.66 -21.94 -4.99
N VAL A 48 10.44 -22.79 -3.99
CA VAL A 48 11.23 -24.01 -3.75
C VAL A 48 11.13 -24.96 -4.94
N MET A 49 9.93 -25.21 -5.47
CA MET A 49 9.76 -26.10 -6.63
C MET A 49 10.48 -25.58 -7.86
N ALA A 50 10.42 -24.27 -8.12
CA ALA A 50 11.15 -23.65 -9.22
C ALA A 50 12.66 -23.77 -9.06
N THR A 51 13.19 -23.59 -7.84
CA THR A 51 14.61 -23.79 -7.54
C THR A 51 15.03 -25.25 -7.70
N VAL A 52 14.24 -26.21 -7.23
CA VAL A 52 14.54 -27.65 -7.39
C VAL A 52 14.64 -28.01 -8.87
N VAL A 53 13.68 -27.55 -9.68
CA VAL A 53 13.72 -27.75 -11.13
C VAL A 53 14.94 -27.05 -11.74
N SER A 54 15.17 -25.77 -11.43
CA SER A 54 16.30 -25.00 -11.96
C SER A 54 17.65 -25.66 -11.63
N ARG A 55 17.87 -26.07 -10.38
CA ARG A 55 19.09 -26.75 -9.92
C ARG A 55 19.31 -28.10 -10.59
N ASN A 56 18.24 -28.81 -10.96
CA ASN A 56 18.37 -30.07 -11.68
C ASN A 56 18.97 -29.87 -13.10
N PHE A 57 18.65 -28.76 -13.76
CA PHE A 57 19.12 -28.46 -15.13
C PHE A 57 20.37 -27.59 -15.18
N ILE A 58 20.49 -26.60 -14.30
CA ILE A 58 21.51 -25.54 -14.33
C ILE A 58 22.61 -25.78 -13.28
N GLY A 59 22.29 -26.51 -12.20
CA GLY A 59 23.19 -26.81 -11.10
C GLY A 59 22.95 -25.98 -9.83
N ASP A 60 23.53 -26.43 -8.72
CA ASP A 60 23.43 -25.78 -7.41
C ASP A 60 24.72 -25.06 -7.05
N PHE A 61 24.91 -23.87 -7.61
CA PHE A 61 26.03 -23.00 -7.26
C PHE A 61 25.56 -21.54 -7.15
N PRO A 62 26.20 -20.73 -6.28
CA PRO A 62 25.95 -19.30 -6.24
C PRO A 62 26.26 -18.65 -7.59
N ALA A 63 25.50 -17.61 -7.95
CA ALA A 63 25.71 -16.88 -9.19
C ALA A 63 27.06 -16.14 -9.20
N PHE A 64 27.57 -15.74 -8.04
CA PHE A 64 28.84 -15.05 -7.88
C PHE A 64 29.77 -15.80 -6.94
N LYS A 65 31.01 -16.04 -7.40
CA LYS A 65 32.11 -16.44 -6.52
C LYS A 65 32.73 -15.19 -5.96
N VAL A 66 32.53 -14.94 -4.67
CA VAL A 66 33.13 -13.80 -3.98
C VAL A 66 34.36 -14.20 -3.18
N PRO A 67 35.38 -13.32 -3.09
CA PRO A 67 36.47 -13.48 -2.14
C PRO A 67 35.95 -13.51 -0.69
N GLU A 68 36.66 -14.21 0.18
CA GLU A 68 36.27 -14.30 1.60
C GLU A 68 36.23 -12.90 2.24
N TYR A 69 35.08 -12.52 2.80
CA TYR A 69 34.95 -11.24 3.48
C TYR A 69 35.50 -11.29 4.91
N HIS A 70 36.25 -10.26 5.26
CA HIS A 70 36.63 -9.96 6.63
C HIS A 70 36.36 -8.48 6.89
N LEU A 71 35.64 -8.19 7.98
CA LEU A 71 35.51 -6.81 8.47
C LEU A 71 36.86 -6.44 9.11
N GLY A 72 37.62 -5.55 8.47
CA GLY A 72 38.91 -5.11 8.96
C GLY A 72 38.78 -4.18 10.17
N SER A 73 37.83 -3.23 10.11
CA SER A 73 37.56 -2.29 11.19
C SER A 73 36.06 -1.95 11.33
N PRO A 74 35.52 -1.78 12.55
CA PRO A 74 34.16 -1.26 12.74
C PRO A 74 33.92 0.11 12.09
N VAL A 75 34.99 0.91 11.88
CA VAL A 75 34.91 2.21 11.19
C VAL A 75 34.44 2.07 9.75
N GLU A 76 34.68 0.92 9.11
CA GLU A 76 34.20 0.65 7.75
C GLU A 76 32.67 0.76 7.62
N LEU A 77 31.91 0.56 8.71
CA LEU A 77 30.47 0.74 8.71
C LEU A 77 30.06 2.17 8.32
N ILE A 78 30.87 3.18 8.64
CA ILE A 78 30.63 4.57 8.21
C ILE A 78 30.75 4.69 6.68
N PHE A 79 31.73 4.01 6.09
CA PHE A 79 31.88 3.98 4.63
C PHE A 79 30.74 3.24 3.94
N TYR A 80 30.20 2.18 4.55
CA TYR A 80 28.99 1.51 4.05
C TYR A 80 27.74 2.39 4.13
N VAL A 81 27.60 3.24 5.16
CA VAL A 81 26.53 4.26 5.20
C VAL A 81 26.65 5.22 4.02
N LEU A 82 27.87 5.75 3.77
CA LEU A 82 28.12 6.62 2.61
C LEU A 82 27.83 5.91 1.28
N LEU A 83 28.23 4.64 1.17
CA LEU A 83 27.94 3.81 0.00
C LEU A 83 26.42 3.64 -0.21
N GLY A 84 25.64 3.52 0.87
CA GLY A 84 24.18 3.49 0.81
C GLY A 84 23.59 4.78 0.24
N LEU A 85 24.09 5.94 0.69
CA LEU A 85 23.67 7.23 0.13
C LEU A 85 24.01 7.34 -1.36
N LEU A 86 25.22 6.96 -1.76
CA LEU A 86 25.63 6.94 -3.17
C LEU A 86 24.80 5.95 -4.01
N SER A 87 24.47 4.79 -3.45
CA SER A 87 23.64 3.77 -4.11
C SER A 87 22.25 4.31 -4.43
N ALA A 88 21.65 5.07 -3.51
CA ALA A 88 20.37 5.75 -3.76
C ALA A 88 20.48 6.77 -4.91
N LEU A 89 21.55 7.57 -4.95
CA LEU A 89 21.76 8.55 -6.02
C LEU A 89 21.89 7.86 -7.38
N VAL A 90 22.65 6.77 -7.47
CA VAL A 90 22.79 5.98 -8.70
C VAL A 90 21.45 5.36 -9.11
N ALA A 91 20.69 4.80 -8.17
CA ALA A 91 19.36 4.24 -8.45
C ALA A 91 18.38 5.31 -8.97
N LEU A 92 18.34 6.48 -8.34
CA LEU A 92 17.47 7.60 -8.75
C LEU A 92 17.88 8.16 -10.12
N MET A 93 19.19 8.26 -10.39
CA MET A 93 19.71 8.63 -11.71
C MET A 93 19.26 7.62 -12.76
N PHE A 94 19.39 6.32 -12.48
CA PHE A 94 18.96 5.25 -13.39
C PHE A 94 17.45 5.33 -13.68
N ILE A 95 16.61 5.44 -12.65
CA ILE A 95 15.16 5.57 -12.78
C ILE A 95 14.81 6.75 -13.67
N ARG A 96 15.35 7.94 -13.39
CA ARG A 96 15.04 9.16 -14.13
C ARG A 96 15.44 9.06 -15.60
N ILE A 97 16.64 8.57 -15.90
CA ILE A 97 17.13 8.46 -17.27
C ILE A 97 16.36 7.38 -18.04
N LEU A 98 16.05 6.24 -17.41
CA LEU A 98 15.21 5.20 -17.99
C LEU A 98 13.84 5.74 -18.42
N TYR A 99 13.12 6.37 -17.50
CA TYR A 99 11.78 6.89 -17.83
C TYR A 99 11.83 8.08 -18.79
N SER A 100 12.87 8.91 -18.73
CA SER A 100 13.06 9.97 -19.73
C SER A 100 13.29 9.40 -21.14
N ALA A 101 14.00 8.28 -21.25
CA ALA A 101 14.20 7.59 -22.53
C ALA A 101 12.91 6.95 -23.03
N GLU A 102 12.16 6.25 -22.17
CA GLU A 102 10.83 5.73 -22.52
C GLU A 102 9.90 6.84 -23.01
N ASP A 103 9.76 7.94 -22.26
CA ASP A 103 8.94 9.09 -22.64
C ASP A 103 9.35 9.71 -23.98
N PHE A 104 10.66 9.75 -24.27
CA PHE A 104 11.18 10.27 -25.53
C PHE A 104 10.73 9.43 -26.73
N PHE A 105 10.83 8.10 -26.63
CA PHE A 105 10.41 7.20 -27.70
C PHE A 105 8.88 7.05 -27.79
N ASP A 106 8.17 7.08 -26.67
CA ASP A 106 6.71 6.99 -26.61
C ASP A 106 6.03 8.23 -27.23
N LYS A 107 6.62 9.42 -27.06
CA LYS A 107 6.13 10.66 -27.71
C LYS A 107 6.27 10.64 -29.23
N LYS A 108 7.10 9.75 -29.78
CA LYS A 108 7.38 9.73 -31.20
C LYS A 108 6.52 8.71 -31.94
N THR A 109 5.85 9.15 -32.99
CA THR A 109 4.98 8.34 -33.86
C THR A 109 5.73 7.41 -34.82
N TRP A 110 7.00 7.11 -34.54
CA TRP A 110 7.80 6.21 -35.38
C TRP A 110 7.32 4.75 -35.27
N PRO A 111 7.40 3.96 -36.36
CA PRO A 111 7.14 2.53 -36.28
C PRO A 111 8.06 1.84 -35.27
N GLU A 112 7.56 0.84 -34.55
CA GLU A 112 8.32 0.11 -33.52
C GLU A 112 9.61 -0.52 -34.08
N SER A 113 9.60 -0.96 -35.34
CA SER A 113 10.81 -1.48 -36.01
C SER A 113 11.91 -0.43 -36.16
N VAL A 114 11.55 0.84 -36.36
CA VAL A 114 12.51 1.95 -36.47
C VAL A 114 13.07 2.30 -35.10
N LYS A 115 12.22 2.34 -34.07
CA LYS A 115 12.66 2.55 -32.68
C LYS A 115 13.65 1.46 -32.26
N ALA A 116 13.28 0.19 -32.45
CA ALA A 116 14.14 -0.95 -32.16
C ALA A 116 15.45 -0.92 -32.97
N GLY A 117 15.39 -0.51 -34.26
CA GLY A 117 16.58 -0.32 -35.10
C GLY A 117 17.54 0.74 -34.56
N ILE A 118 17.02 1.88 -34.10
CA ILE A 118 17.82 2.96 -33.49
C ILE A 118 18.41 2.48 -32.16
N GLY A 119 17.62 1.83 -31.31
CA GLY A 119 18.08 1.29 -30.04
C GLY A 119 19.19 0.26 -30.21
N GLY A 120 18.97 -0.72 -31.10
CA GLY A 120 19.95 -1.75 -31.44
C GLY A 120 21.24 -1.17 -32.04
N ALA A 121 21.13 -0.22 -32.97
CA ALA A 121 22.30 0.45 -33.55
C ALA A 121 23.09 1.24 -32.50
N GLY A 122 22.40 1.95 -31.59
CA GLY A 122 23.05 2.70 -30.53
C GLY A 122 23.74 1.80 -29.49
N ILE A 123 23.09 0.71 -29.06
CA ILE A 123 23.72 -0.29 -28.17
C ILE A 123 24.92 -0.93 -28.87
N GLY A 124 24.78 -1.29 -30.15
CA GLY A 124 25.87 -1.84 -30.96
C GLY A 124 27.06 -0.88 -31.05
N ALA A 125 26.81 0.41 -31.30
CA ALA A 125 27.85 1.44 -31.34
C ALA A 125 28.56 1.61 -29.99
N ILE A 126 27.81 1.64 -28.88
CA ILE A 126 28.40 1.71 -27.53
C ILE A 126 29.24 0.46 -27.24
N GLY A 127 28.73 -0.72 -27.58
CA GLY A 127 29.38 -2.00 -27.32
C GLY A 127 30.67 -2.25 -28.10
N ILE A 128 30.91 -1.53 -29.21
CA ILE A 128 32.21 -1.55 -29.91
C ILE A 128 33.32 -0.97 -29.02
N PHE A 129 33.01 0.09 -28.27
CA PHE A 129 33.99 0.76 -27.41
C PHE A 129 34.00 0.20 -25.98
N PHE A 130 32.86 -0.28 -25.50
CA PHE A 130 32.67 -0.80 -24.15
C PHE A 130 32.00 -2.18 -24.19
N PRO A 131 32.72 -3.25 -24.58
CA PRO A 131 32.15 -4.58 -24.68
C PRO A 131 31.56 -5.12 -23.37
N GLU A 132 31.96 -4.56 -22.22
CA GLU A 132 31.48 -4.90 -20.88
C GLU A 132 29.98 -4.64 -20.69
N ILE A 133 29.35 -3.85 -21.56
CA ILE A 133 27.91 -3.58 -21.46
C ILE A 133 27.03 -4.70 -22.03
N PHE A 134 27.60 -5.63 -22.79
CA PHE A 134 26.83 -6.70 -23.43
C PHE A 134 26.28 -7.73 -22.44
N GLY A 135 25.11 -8.30 -22.79
CA GLY A 135 24.42 -9.30 -21.99
C GLY A 135 23.98 -8.78 -20.62
N VAL A 136 23.86 -9.73 -19.68
CA VAL A 136 23.46 -9.45 -18.29
C VAL A 136 24.58 -8.72 -17.53
N GLY A 137 25.84 -8.92 -17.95
CA GLY A 137 27.02 -8.28 -17.36
C GLY A 137 27.61 -9.05 -16.16
N TYR A 138 27.31 -10.34 -16.02
CA TYR A 138 27.85 -11.17 -14.93
C TYR A 138 29.37 -11.25 -14.97
N ASP A 139 29.99 -11.37 -16.13
CA ASP A 139 31.47 -11.40 -16.24
C ASP A 139 32.09 -10.10 -15.70
N THR A 140 31.51 -8.95 -16.05
CA THR A 140 31.98 -7.65 -15.56
C THR A 140 31.73 -7.47 -14.07
N ILE A 141 30.59 -7.94 -13.56
CA ILE A 141 30.31 -7.97 -12.12
C ILE A 141 31.34 -8.85 -11.41
N THR A 142 31.62 -10.05 -11.93
CA THR A 142 32.64 -10.94 -11.39
C THR A 142 34.02 -10.28 -11.40
N ASN A 143 34.37 -9.55 -12.46
CA ASN A 143 35.63 -8.82 -12.52
C ASN A 143 35.73 -7.71 -11.46
N ALA A 144 34.63 -7.00 -11.20
CA ALA A 144 34.53 -6.02 -10.12
C ALA A 144 34.63 -6.65 -8.73
N LEU A 145 33.92 -7.77 -8.50
CA LEU A 145 33.98 -8.53 -7.24
C LEU A 145 35.37 -9.10 -6.97
N ASN A 146 36.09 -9.51 -8.01
CA ASN A 146 37.46 -10.00 -7.92
C ASN A 146 38.52 -8.88 -7.91
N ASN A 147 38.11 -7.61 -7.89
CA ASN A 147 39.01 -6.44 -7.92
C ASN A 147 40.00 -6.47 -9.11
N THR A 148 39.55 -6.99 -10.26
CA THR A 148 40.34 -7.01 -11.52
C THR A 148 39.98 -5.85 -12.44
N LEU A 149 38.88 -5.15 -12.14
CA LEU A 149 38.41 -4.01 -12.89
C LEU A 149 39.08 -2.72 -12.42
N ILE A 150 39.55 -1.91 -13.36
CA ILE A 150 40.14 -0.60 -13.08
C ILE A 150 39.03 0.37 -12.61
N TRP A 151 39.26 1.11 -11.53
CA TRP A 151 38.22 1.96 -10.91
C TRP A 151 37.69 3.07 -11.84
N GLN A 152 38.53 3.60 -12.74
CA GLN A 152 38.10 4.56 -13.77
C GLN A 152 37.11 3.94 -14.76
N VAL A 153 37.36 2.67 -15.13
CA VAL A 153 36.47 1.92 -16.02
C VAL A 153 35.16 1.62 -15.29
N ALA A 154 35.21 1.20 -14.03
CA ALA A 154 34.01 1.01 -13.21
C ALA A 154 33.15 2.29 -13.15
N LEU A 155 33.77 3.45 -12.87
CA LEU A 155 33.07 4.73 -12.84
C LEU A 155 32.42 5.07 -14.20
N ALA A 156 33.15 4.89 -15.30
CA ALA A 156 32.61 5.13 -16.65
C ALA A 156 31.42 4.21 -16.96
N LEU A 157 31.53 2.92 -16.60
CA LEU A 157 30.51 1.90 -16.85
C LEU A 157 29.20 2.17 -16.10
N ILE A 158 29.20 2.89 -14.98
CA ILE A 158 27.96 3.33 -14.32
C ILE A 158 27.11 4.16 -15.29
N PHE A 159 27.70 5.20 -15.89
CA PHE A 159 26.98 6.08 -16.80
C PHE A 159 26.63 5.36 -18.10
N ILE A 160 27.59 4.64 -18.68
CA ILE A 160 27.40 3.95 -19.96
C ILE A 160 26.31 2.87 -19.84
N LYS A 161 26.26 2.11 -18.74
CA LYS A 161 25.23 1.09 -18.52
C LYS A 161 23.85 1.69 -18.32
N VAL A 162 23.74 2.83 -17.62
CA VAL A 162 22.49 3.57 -17.51
C VAL A 162 22.01 3.98 -18.91
N PHE A 163 22.85 4.64 -19.70
CA PHE A 163 22.46 5.05 -21.05
C PHE A 163 22.10 3.88 -21.97
N SER A 164 22.88 2.80 -21.96
CA SER A 164 22.63 1.65 -22.83
C SER A 164 21.36 0.88 -22.43
N THR A 165 21.11 0.71 -21.13
CA THR A 165 19.88 0.07 -20.63
C THR A 165 18.66 0.92 -20.93
N SER A 166 18.73 2.23 -20.67
CA SER A 166 17.65 3.18 -20.96
C SER A 166 17.35 3.27 -22.45
N LEU A 167 18.37 3.25 -23.30
CA LEU A 167 18.20 3.21 -24.75
C LEU A 167 17.54 1.91 -25.21
N SER A 168 17.97 0.76 -24.67
CA SER A 168 17.40 -0.55 -24.98
C SER A 168 15.92 -0.61 -24.65
N LEU A 169 15.56 -0.35 -23.40
CA LEU A 169 14.18 -0.44 -22.93
C LEU A 169 13.31 0.68 -23.52
N GLY A 170 13.83 1.91 -23.58
CA GLY A 170 13.12 3.04 -24.17
C GLY A 170 12.78 2.84 -25.64
N SER A 171 13.65 2.18 -26.41
CA SER A 171 13.42 1.91 -27.83
C SER A 171 12.43 0.77 -28.14
N GLY A 172 11.78 0.20 -27.11
CA GLY A 172 10.83 -0.91 -27.25
C GLY A 172 11.44 -2.29 -26.95
N GLY A 173 12.66 -2.36 -26.43
CA GLY A 173 13.28 -3.61 -26.00
C GLY A 173 12.56 -4.23 -24.80
N SER A 174 12.41 -5.56 -24.79
CA SER A 174 11.89 -6.28 -23.62
C SER A 174 13.06 -6.66 -22.71
N GLY A 175 13.01 -6.23 -21.44
CA GLY A 175 14.04 -6.56 -20.48
C GLY A 175 13.65 -6.21 -19.05
N GLY A 176 14.43 -6.74 -18.11
CA GLY A 176 14.32 -6.44 -16.70
C GLY A 176 15.31 -5.36 -16.27
N ILE A 177 14.95 -4.64 -15.21
CA ILE A 177 15.78 -3.60 -14.57
C ILE A 177 16.66 -4.15 -13.44
N PHE A 178 16.39 -5.38 -13.00
CA PHE A 178 17.05 -5.99 -11.83
C PHE A 178 18.55 -6.22 -12.06
N ALA A 179 18.92 -6.88 -13.16
CA ALA A 179 20.31 -7.13 -13.50
C ALA A 179 21.12 -5.84 -13.79
N PRO A 180 20.58 -4.84 -14.52
CA PRO A 180 21.18 -3.52 -14.60
C PRO A 180 21.45 -2.88 -13.23
N SER A 181 20.51 -2.94 -12.28
CA SER A 181 20.71 -2.43 -10.93
C SER A 181 21.85 -3.14 -10.19
N LEU A 182 21.94 -4.47 -10.29
CA LEU A 182 23.08 -5.22 -9.76
C LEU A 182 24.40 -4.75 -10.39
N PHE A 183 24.44 -4.64 -11.74
CA PHE A 183 25.63 -4.18 -12.45
C PHE A 183 26.08 -2.79 -11.99
N LEU A 184 25.15 -1.83 -11.91
CA LEU A 184 25.42 -0.47 -11.46
C LEU A 184 25.95 -0.44 -10.02
N GLY A 185 25.37 -1.25 -9.13
CA GLY A 185 25.87 -1.40 -7.77
C GLY A 185 27.27 -1.98 -7.72
N ALA A 186 27.55 -3.05 -8.48
CA ALA A 186 28.89 -3.64 -8.54
C ALA A 186 29.94 -2.63 -9.01
N MET A 187 29.63 -1.85 -10.05
CA MET A 187 30.53 -0.81 -10.57
C MET A 187 30.73 0.32 -9.55
N LEU A 188 29.66 0.79 -8.90
CA LEU A 188 29.72 1.82 -7.85
C LEU A 188 30.60 1.36 -6.69
N GLY A 189 30.36 0.15 -6.17
CA GLY A 189 31.10 -0.36 -5.03
C GLY A 189 32.55 -0.70 -5.38
N SER A 190 32.83 -1.17 -6.60
CA SER A 190 34.21 -1.35 -7.09
C SER A 190 34.93 -0.01 -7.18
N PHE A 191 34.31 1.01 -7.78
CA PHE A 191 34.87 2.36 -7.83
C PHE A 191 35.15 2.91 -6.43
N PHE A 192 34.14 2.90 -5.56
CA PHE A 192 34.23 3.48 -4.22
C PHE A 192 35.21 2.72 -3.33
N GLY A 193 35.15 1.38 -3.35
CA GLY A 193 36.06 0.52 -2.60
C GLY A 193 37.51 0.71 -3.03
N SER A 194 37.80 0.70 -4.33
CA SER A 194 39.16 0.94 -4.85
C SER A 194 39.68 2.34 -4.54
N LEU A 195 38.80 3.35 -4.47
CA LEU A 195 39.16 4.70 -4.04
C LEU A 195 39.50 4.73 -2.55
N LEU A 196 38.70 4.06 -1.70
CA LEU A 196 38.96 3.97 -0.27
C LEU A 196 40.26 3.21 0.04
N THR A 197 40.57 2.14 -0.68
CA THR A 197 41.84 1.43 -0.53
C THR A 197 43.04 2.34 -0.81
N GLN A 198 42.92 3.30 -1.75
CA GLN A 198 43.97 4.29 -2.03
C GLN A 198 44.06 5.39 -0.97
N LEU A 199 42.91 5.87 -0.46
CA LEU A 199 42.85 6.96 0.50
C LEU A 199 43.13 6.51 1.95
N PHE A 200 42.74 5.29 2.30
CA PHE A 200 42.83 4.73 3.63
C PHE A 200 43.38 3.28 3.62
N PRO A 201 44.65 3.09 3.21
CA PRO A 201 45.26 1.76 3.12
C PRO A 201 45.33 1.03 4.47
N GLU A 202 45.24 1.76 5.58
CA GLU A 202 45.35 1.22 6.96
C GLU A 202 44.17 0.31 7.36
N PHE A 203 43.00 0.45 6.72
CA PHE A 203 41.80 -0.31 7.07
C PHE A 203 41.65 -1.65 6.33
N ASN A 204 42.62 -2.06 5.51
CA ASN A 204 42.61 -3.31 4.73
C ASN A 204 41.29 -3.55 3.97
N ILE A 205 40.80 -2.49 3.32
CA ILE A 205 39.52 -2.47 2.62
C ILE A 205 39.56 -3.40 1.41
N SER A 206 38.57 -4.29 1.30
CA SER A 206 38.36 -5.16 0.14
C SER A 206 37.37 -4.53 -0.85
N PRO A 207 37.80 -4.06 -2.04
CA PRO A 207 36.90 -3.44 -3.02
C PRO A 207 35.77 -4.37 -3.48
N GLY A 208 36.03 -5.68 -3.54
CA GLY A 208 35.03 -6.69 -3.89
C GLY A 208 33.86 -6.74 -2.91
N ALA A 209 34.12 -6.50 -1.63
CA ALA A 209 33.07 -6.44 -0.62
C ALA A 209 32.15 -5.22 -0.80
N TYR A 210 32.74 -4.05 -1.10
CA TYR A 210 31.99 -2.84 -1.40
C TYR A 210 31.16 -3.00 -2.68
N ALA A 211 31.71 -3.64 -3.71
CA ALA A 211 30.97 -4.02 -4.92
C ALA A 211 29.75 -4.89 -4.58
N LEU A 212 29.92 -5.97 -3.81
CA LEU A 212 28.82 -6.85 -3.42
C LEU A 212 27.73 -6.13 -2.61
N VAL A 213 28.13 -5.29 -1.65
CA VAL A 213 27.20 -4.54 -0.81
C VAL A 213 26.43 -3.48 -1.62
N ALA A 214 27.10 -2.78 -2.53
CA ALA A 214 26.49 -1.79 -3.39
C ALA A 214 25.50 -2.38 -4.40
N MET A 215 25.72 -3.63 -4.86
CA MET A 215 24.73 -4.37 -5.66
C MET A 215 23.36 -4.41 -4.95
N GLY A 216 23.36 -4.78 -3.67
CA GLY A 216 22.16 -4.78 -2.84
C GLY A 216 21.61 -3.37 -2.62
N GLY A 217 22.48 -2.41 -2.33
CA GLY A 217 22.10 -1.01 -2.10
C GLY A 217 21.34 -0.38 -3.28
N VAL A 218 21.85 -0.55 -4.51
CA VAL A 218 21.22 0.00 -5.71
C VAL A 218 19.91 -0.72 -6.03
N VAL A 219 19.85 -2.05 -5.88
CA VAL A 219 18.60 -2.81 -6.04
C VAL A 219 17.56 -2.36 -5.02
N ALA A 220 17.91 -2.31 -3.73
CA ALA A 220 17.02 -1.90 -2.65
C ALA A 220 16.45 -0.51 -2.89
N ALA A 221 17.31 0.46 -3.23
CA ALA A 221 16.90 1.83 -3.56
C ALA A 221 16.02 1.90 -4.81
N ALA A 222 16.30 1.11 -5.85
CA ALA A 222 15.50 1.14 -7.07
C ALA A 222 14.11 0.53 -6.85
N THR A 223 14.04 -0.61 -6.15
CA THR A 223 12.79 -1.37 -5.99
C THR A 223 11.96 -0.97 -4.77
N HIS A 224 12.52 -0.18 -3.85
CA HIS A 224 11.97 0.04 -2.50
C HIS A 224 11.72 -1.27 -1.74
N GLY A 225 12.53 -2.32 -2.01
CA GLY A 225 12.42 -3.64 -1.39
C GLY A 225 13.73 -4.07 -0.74
N PRO A 226 14.10 -3.50 0.43
CA PRO A 226 15.39 -3.76 1.06
C PRO A 226 15.57 -5.20 1.51
N ILE A 227 14.53 -5.86 2.06
CA ILE A 227 14.67 -7.21 2.61
C ILE A 227 14.97 -8.21 1.49
N ALA A 228 14.21 -8.13 0.40
CA ALA A 228 14.43 -8.92 -0.79
C ALA A 228 15.82 -8.67 -1.37
N ALA A 229 16.25 -7.41 -1.50
CA ALA A 229 17.58 -7.09 -2.01
C ALA A 229 18.71 -7.72 -1.16
N ILE A 230 18.61 -7.63 0.18
CA ILE A 230 19.56 -8.25 1.11
C ILE A 230 19.63 -9.76 0.88
N LEU A 231 18.47 -10.44 0.82
CA LEU A 231 18.45 -11.89 0.64
C LEU A 231 18.92 -12.32 -0.75
N ILE A 232 18.64 -11.55 -1.80
CA ILE A 232 19.09 -11.87 -3.16
C ILE A 232 20.61 -11.86 -3.18
N ILE A 233 21.25 -10.81 -2.65
CA ILE A 233 22.71 -10.74 -2.61
C ILE A 233 23.29 -11.85 -1.72
N PHE A 234 22.68 -12.13 -0.58
CA PHE A 234 23.11 -13.22 0.29
C PHE A 234 23.07 -14.58 -0.41
N GLU A 235 21.95 -14.95 -1.05
CA GLU A 235 21.83 -16.24 -1.73
C GLU A 235 22.68 -16.34 -3.00
N MET A 236 22.85 -15.23 -3.73
CA MET A 236 23.69 -15.19 -4.94
C MET A 236 25.19 -15.25 -4.64
N SER A 237 25.62 -14.91 -3.42
CA SER A 237 27.03 -14.88 -3.00
C SER A 237 27.43 -16.02 -2.07
N GLY A 238 26.53 -16.48 -1.22
CA GLY A 238 26.77 -17.53 -0.24
C GLY A 238 27.61 -17.11 0.97
N ASP A 239 27.96 -15.82 1.13
CA ASP A 239 28.77 -15.32 2.25
C ASP A 239 27.90 -14.59 3.29
N TYR A 240 27.72 -15.21 4.46
CA TYR A 240 26.95 -14.63 5.56
C TYR A 240 27.68 -13.45 6.24
N LYS A 241 29.01 -13.38 6.16
CA LYS A 241 29.79 -12.39 6.91
C LYS A 241 29.51 -10.95 6.44
N ILE A 242 29.03 -10.78 5.21
CA ILE A 242 28.74 -9.46 4.63
C ILE A 242 27.35 -8.92 4.98
N ILE A 243 26.52 -9.69 5.69
CA ILE A 243 25.12 -9.35 5.93
C ILE A 243 24.94 -8.03 6.70
N LEU A 244 25.83 -7.72 7.66
CA LEU A 244 25.75 -6.50 8.47
C LEU A 244 25.97 -5.23 7.62
N PRO A 245 27.10 -5.07 6.89
CA PRO A 245 27.27 -3.99 5.91
C PRO A 245 26.13 -3.89 4.89
N LEU A 246 25.67 -5.04 4.39
CA LEU A 246 24.62 -5.14 3.39
C LEU A 246 23.29 -4.56 3.91
N MET A 247 22.87 -4.95 5.12
CA MET A 247 21.64 -4.44 5.73
C MET A 247 21.67 -2.92 5.91
N ILE A 248 22.75 -2.37 6.48
CA ILE A 248 22.86 -0.93 6.70
C ILE A 248 22.83 -0.19 5.37
N THR A 249 23.60 -0.64 4.38
CA THR A 249 23.66 -0.02 3.05
C THR A 249 22.29 -0.04 2.37
N CYS A 250 21.61 -1.20 2.35
CA CYS A 250 20.30 -1.36 1.71
C CYS A 250 19.22 -0.48 2.37
N ILE A 251 19.19 -0.44 3.70
CA ILE A 251 18.21 0.38 4.43
C ILE A 251 18.46 1.87 4.21
N ILE A 252 19.71 2.33 4.35
CA ILE A 252 20.05 3.74 4.11
C ILE A 252 19.74 4.15 2.67
N ALA A 253 20.10 3.31 1.69
CA ALA A 253 19.82 3.57 0.29
C ALA A 253 18.31 3.67 0.02
N THR A 254 17.52 2.75 0.58
CA THR A 254 16.07 2.74 0.45
C THR A 254 15.42 3.97 1.08
N LEU A 255 15.80 4.31 2.33
CA LEU A 255 15.24 5.47 3.03
C LEU A 255 15.52 6.78 2.29
N LEU A 256 16.74 6.96 1.75
CA LEU A 256 17.06 8.13 0.96
C LEU A 256 16.29 8.15 -0.36
N ALA A 257 16.17 7.01 -1.05
CA ALA A 257 15.41 6.91 -2.29
C ALA A 257 13.93 7.29 -2.08
N MET A 258 13.28 6.70 -1.07
CA MET A 258 11.88 7.00 -0.72
C MET A 258 11.65 8.47 -0.35
N ARG A 259 12.65 9.11 0.28
CA ARG A 259 12.59 10.54 0.63
C ARG A 259 12.68 11.44 -0.60
N LEU A 260 13.46 11.04 -1.60
CA LEU A 260 13.70 11.84 -2.81
C LEU A 260 12.71 11.52 -3.94
N ASN A 261 12.10 10.35 -3.93
CA ASN A 261 11.10 9.91 -4.88
C ASN A 261 10.10 8.96 -4.20
N GLU A 262 8.83 9.34 -4.18
CA GLU A 262 7.77 8.53 -3.55
C GLU A 262 7.61 7.16 -4.22
N GLU A 263 7.82 7.12 -5.53
CA GLU A 263 7.57 5.94 -6.34
C GLU A 263 8.84 5.14 -6.55
N SER A 264 8.71 3.81 -6.49
CA SER A 264 9.78 2.90 -6.90
C SER A 264 9.88 2.86 -8.43
N ILE A 265 10.94 2.23 -8.91
CA ILE A 265 11.09 1.95 -10.34
C ILE A 265 9.91 1.15 -10.91
N TYR A 266 9.12 0.41 -10.11
CA TYR A 266 7.96 -0.35 -10.59
C TYR A 266 6.67 0.46 -10.54
N THR A 267 6.50 1.33 -9.55
CA THR A 267 5.24 2.06 -9.36
C THR A 267 5.19 3.37 -10.15
N LEU A 268 6.35 3.96 -10.47
CA LEU A 268 6.40 5.24 -11.18
C LEU A 268 5.70 5.20 -12.55
N LYS A 269 5.92 4.14 -13.35
CA LYS A 269 5.23 3.97 -14.65
C LYS A 269 3.72 3.85 -14.50
N LEU A 270 3.27 3.19 -13.44
CA LEU A 270 1.85 3.01 -13.16
C LEU A 270 1.23 4.36 -12.79
N LYS A 271 1.89 5.15 -11.93
CA LYS A 271 1.46 6.52 -11.61
C LYS A 271 1.41 7.42 -12.84
N LEU A 272 2.41 7.37 -13.71
CA LEU A 272 2.44 8.13 -14.97
C LEU A 272 1.28 7.74 -15.92
N ARG A 273 0.79 6.50 -15.84
CA ARG A 273 -0.41 6.02 -16.55
C ARG A 273 -1.72 6.31 -15.81
N GLY A 274 -1.68 7.07 -14.72
CA GLY A 274 -2.84 7.37 -13.88
C GLY A 274 -3.29 6.21 -12.98
N ILE A 275 -2.53 5.11 -12.90
CA ILE A 275 -2.79 3.96 -12.05
C ILE A 275 -2.10 4.19 -10.71
N ASN A 276 -2.84 4.65 -9.71
CA ASN A 276 -2.31 4.89 -8.38
C ASN A 276 -2.50 3.66 -7.48
N ILE A 277 -1.39 2.97 -7.16
CA ILE A 277 -1.42 1.76 -6.32
C ILE A 277 -1.60 2.10 -4.83
N SER A 278 -1.06 3.23 -4.36
CA SER A 278 -1.16 3.62 -2.93
C SER A 278 -2.56 4.12 -2.56
N LYS A 279 -3.23 4.88 -3.44
CA LYS A 279 -4.64 5.30 -3.25
C LYS A 279 -5.67 4.18 -3.47
N GLY A 280 -5.27 3.07 -4.08
CA GLY A 280 -6.16 1.94 -4.35
C GLY A 280 -6.71 1.27 -3.10
N TRP A 281 -6.04 1.42 -1.95
CA TRP A 281 -6.43 0.78 -0.69
C TRP A 281 -7.58 1.53 -0.01
N GLU A 282 -7.49 2.87 0.04
CA GLU A 282 -8.51 3.77 0.57
C GLU A 282 -9.77 3.80 -0.30
N LEU A 283 -9.62 3.87 -1.63
CA LEU A 283 -10.75 3.86 -2.58
C LEU A 283 -11.51 2.54 -2.59
N ASN A 284 -10.87 1.42 -2.24
CA ASN A 284 -11.54 0.13 -2.13
C ASN A 284 -12.49 0.04 -0.92
N VAL A 285 -12.26 0.84 0.13
CA VAL A 285 -13.14 0.84 1.31
C VAL A 285 -14.48 1.48 0.97
N LEU A 286 -14.47 2.69 0.37
CA LEU A 286 -15.70 3.37 -0.04
C LEU A 286 -16.47 2.63 -1.14
N LYS A 287 -15.78 1.87 -1.99
CA LYS A 287 -16.42 1.00 -3.00
C LYS A 287 -17.04 -0.26 -2.42
N ALA A 288 -16.56 -0.72 -1.26
CA ALA A 288 -17.07 -1.92 -0.59
C ALA A 288 -18.30 -1.63 0.29
N LEU A 289 -18.41 -0.42 0.82
CA LEU A 289 -19.53 0.03 1.64
C LEU A 289 -20.68 0.54 0.78
N ARG A 290 -21.91 0.26 1.22
CA ARG A 290 -23.13 0.70 0.55
C ARG A 290 -23.83 1.79 1.36
N VAL A 291 -24.72 2.52 0.69
CA VAL A 291 -25.58 3.51 1.35
C VAL A 291 -26.41 2.84 2.44
N GLU A 292 -26.92 1.63 2.21
CA GLU A 292 -27.72 0.87 3.18
C GLU A 292 -27.03 0.64 4.53
N ASP A 293 -25.70 0.62 4.56
CA ASP A 293 -24.90 0.37 5.77
C ASP A 293 -24.76 1.62 6.65
N VAL A 294 -25.00 2.82 6.10
CA VAL A 294 -24.62 4.11 6.73
C VAL A 294 -25.78 5.08 6.87
N TYR A 295 -26.77 5.07 5.97
CA TYR A 295 -27.81 6.09 5.95
C TYR A 295 -28.73 6.07 7.19
N ARG A 296 -29.28 7.24 7.52
CA ARG A 296 -30.26 7.41 8.59
C ARG A 296 -31.65 7.12 8.05
N LYS A 297 -32.42 6.24 8.69
CA LYS A 297 -33.80 5.86 8.31
C LYS A 297 -34.87 6.91 8.66
N SER A 298 -34.46 8.17 8.77
CA SER A 298 -35.32 9.30 9.09
C SER A 298 -34.93 10.46 8.19
N ALA A 299 -35.91 11.11 7.61
CA ALA A 299 -35.74 12.34 6.85
C ALA A 299 -36.83 13.32 7.26
N ASP A 300 -36.46 14.58 7.46
CA ASP A 300 -37.40 15.64 7.74
C ASP A 300 -38.15 16.02 6.46
N VAL A 301 -39.47 15.89 6.52
CA VAL A 301 -40.36 16.15 5.38
C VAL A 301 -41.44 17.17 5.76
N ILE A 302 -41.84 18.01 4.80
CA ILE A 302 -42.92 19.01 4.93
C ILE A 302 -43.78 19.05 3.66
N PRO A 303 -45.06 19.42 3.76
CA PRO A 303 -45.90 19.68 2.59
C PRO A 303 -45.51 20.98 1.88
N GLU A 304 -45.81 21.09 0.59
CA GLU A 304 -45.55 22.28 -0.24
C GLU A 304 -46.21 23.57 0.28
N SER A 305 -47.31 23.43 1.03
CA SER A 305 -48.07 24.52 1.65
C SER A 305 -47.58 24.92 3.05
N GLU A 306 -46.50 24.32 3.57
CA GLU A 306 -46.03 24.59 4.93
C GLU A 306 -45.59 26.06 5.06
N PRO A 307 -46.09 26.83 6.05
CA PRO A 307 -45.72 28.23 6.25
C PRO A 307 -44.25 28.38 6.65
N PHE A 308 -43.58 29.42 6.13
CA PHE A 308 -42.16 29.68 6.41
C PHE A 308 -41.77 29.71 7.90
N PRO A 309 -42.56 30.27 8.85
CA PRO A 309 -42.22 30.23 10.28
C PRO A 309 -42.11 28.81 10.85
N SER A 310 -43.00 27.90 10.43
CA SER A 310 -42.96 26.49 10.82
C SER A 310 -41.72 25.79 10.28
N ILE A 311 -41.28 26.15 9.08
CA ILE A 311 -40.04 25.63 8.47
C ILE A 311 -38.83 26.04 9.30
N VAL A 312 -38.75 27.32 9.70
CA VAL A 312 -37.67 27.84 10.54
C VAL A 312 -37.64 27.15 11.91
N GLU A 313 -38.81 26.95 12.54
CA GLU A 313 -38.92 26.24 13.81
C GLU A 313 -38.45 24.78 13.70
N LYS A 314 -38.93 24.06 12.68
CA LYS A 314 -38.57 22.66 12.42
C LYS A 314 -37.08 22.49 12.13
N MET A 315 -36.51 23.40 11.36
CA MET A 315 -35.08 23.43 11.05
C MET A 315 -34.22 23.73 12.28
N SER A 316 -34.68 24.63 13.16
CA SER A 316 -33.93 24.98 14.38
C SER A 316 -33.92 23.84 15.41
N GLY A 317 -34.94 22.98 15.39
CA GLY A 317 -35.05 21.82 16.28
C GLY A 317 -34.42 20.54 15.72
N SER A 318 -34.07 20.49 14.44
CA SER A 318 -33.54 19.29 13.79
C SER A 318 -32.01 19.20 13.84
N GLN A 319 -31.49 17.97 13.79
CA GLN A 319 -30.07 17.70 13.52
C GLN A 319 -29.76 17.53 12.03
N GLN A 320 -30.78 17.61 11.16
CA GLN A 320 -30.64 17.51 9.71
C GLN A 320 -30.43 18.89 9.09
N SER A 321 -29.66 18.95 8.01
CA SER A 321 -29.29 20.20 7.33
C SER A 321 -30.30 20.60 6.25
N ASN A 322 -31.10 19.63 5.81
CA ASN A 322 -32.09 19.78 4.75
C ASN A 322 -33.47 19.27 5.20
N ILE A 323 -34.53 19.96 4.75
CA ILE A 323 -35.93 19.51 4.89
C ILE A 323 -36.49 19.27 3.49
N TYR A 324 -37.06 18.10 3.23
CA TYR A 324 -37.60 17.74 1.90
C TYR A 324 -39.07 18.14 1.77
N VAL A 325 -39.43 18.70 0.62
CA VAL A 325 -40.78 19.22 0.34
C VAL A 325 -41.54 18.25 -0.56
N PHE A 326 -42.77 17.92 -0.16
CA PHE A 326 -43.66 17.01 -0.89
C PHE A 326 -44.88 17.72 -1.43
N ASN A 327 -45.30 17.32 -2.63
CA ASN A 327 -46.59 17.72 -3.17
C ASN A 327 -47.75 16.94 -2.56
N ASN A 328 -48.98 17.40 -2.81
CA ASN A 328 -50.20 16.71 -2.38
C ASN A 328 -50.36 15.27 -2.91
N SER A 329 -49.59 14.88 -3.93
CA SER A 329 -49.57 13.52 -4.49
C SER A 329 -48.48 12.62 -3.87
N GLY A 330 -47.78 13.08 -2.83
CA GLY A 330 -46.74 12.31 -2.14
C GLY A 330 -45.41 12.20 -2.88
N HIS A 331 -45.14 13.06 -3.86
CA HIS A 331 -43.85 13.11 -4.55
C HIS A 331 -42.98 14.25 -4.01
N ILE A 332 -41.68 13.99 -3.92
CA ILE A 332 -40.68 15.00 -3.59
C ILE A 332 -40.58 16.03 -4.74
N ILE A 333 -40.69 17.32 -4.41
CA ILE A 333 -40.65 18.42 -5.39
C ILE A 333 -39.52 19.42 -5.15
N GLY A 334 -38.90 19.39 -3.98
CA GLY A 334 -37.74 20.20 -3.66
C GLY A 334 -37.17 19.89 -2.28
N MET A 335 -36.15 20.65 -1.90
CA MET A 335 -35.61 20.66 -0.54
C MET A 335 -35.39 22.10 -0.08
N VAL A 336 -35.47 22.33 1.23
CA VAL A 336 -35.12 23.59 1.88
C VAL A 336 -33.82 23.38 2.65
N THR A 337 -32.81 24.19 2.32
CA THR A 337 -31.47 24.16 2.94
C THR A 337 -31.25 25.32 3.91
N LEU A 338 -30.25 25.18 4.80
CA LEU A 338 -29.83 26.24 5.72
C LEU A 338 -29.44 27.54 4.98
N ASN A 339 -28.90 27.41 3.77
CA ASN A 339 -28.56 28.56 2.95
C ASN A 339 -29.79 29.27 2.39
N GLU A 340 -30.84 28.55 2.00
CA GLU A 340 -32.10 29.16 1.58
C GLU A 340 -32.76 29.90 2.74
N ILE A 341 -32.84 29.28 3.92
CA ILE A 341 -33.38 29.96 5.11
C ILE A 341 -32.58 31.22 5.45
N ARG A 342 -31.24 31.15 5.46
CA ARG A 342 -30.38 32.32 5.74
C ARG A 342 -30.56 33.48 4.76
N ARG A 343 -30.87 33.20 3.48
CA ARG A 343 -31.16 34.25 2.50
C ARG A 343 -32.51 34.90 2.76
N THR A 344 -33.50 34.11 3.12
CA THR A 344 -34.88 34.55 3.33
C THR A 344 -35.10 35.19 4.71
N ILE A 345 -34.27 34.87 5.70
CA ILE A 345 -34.39 35.41 7.07
C ILE A 345 -33.95 36.88 7.18
N LEU A 346 -33.22 37.41 6.18
CA LEU A 346 -32.79 38.82 6.16
C LEU A 346 -33.99 39.80 6.08
N ASP A 347 -35.10 39.36 5.48
CA ASP A 347 -36.35 40.12 5.36
C ASP A 347 -37.53 39.44 6.12
N TYR A 348 -37.20 38.68 7.16
CA TYR A 348 -38.14 37.80 7.89
C TYR A 348 -39.44 38.51 8.30
N ASP A 349 -39.37 39.73 8.82
CA ASP A 349 -40.55 40.43 9.35
C ASP A 349 -41.59 40.79 8.29
N HIS A 350 -41.18 40.95 7.03
CA HIS A 350 -42.08 41.24 5.91
C HIS A 350 -42.54 39.96 5.19
N LEU A 351 -41.72 38.90 5.20
CA LEU A 351 -41.93 37.70 4.40
C LEU A 351 -42.58 36.53 5.17
N LYS A 352 -42.53 36.54 6.51
CA LYS A 352 -42.98 35.43 7.37
C LYS A 352 -44.44 35.00 7.17
N ASN A 353 -45.31 35.90 6.71
CA ASN A 353 -46.73 35.60 6.48
C ASN A 353 -47.09 35.43 5.00
N LEU A 354 -46.11 35.57 4.09
CA LEU A 354 -46.33 35.53 2.63
C LEU A 354 -45.73 34.28 1.99
N LEU A 355 -44.70 33.68 2.61
CA LEU A 355 -43.96 32.57 2.04
C LEU A 355 -44.43 31.22 2.57
N ILE A 356 -44.55 30.26 1.65
CA ILE A 356 -44.71 28.83 1.93
C ILE A 356 -43.50 28.05 1.44
N ALA A 357 -43.42 26.75 1.77
CA ALA A 357 -42.30 25.89 1.40
C ALA A 357 -42.01 25.92 -0.12
N SER A 358 -43.04 25.92 -0.96
CA SER A 358 -42.87 25.96 -2.42
C SER A 358 -42.19 27.24 -2.95
N ASP A 359 -42.24 28.36 -2.21
CA ASP A 359 -41.62 29.62 -2.63
C ASP A 359 -40.12 29.69 -2.28
N VAL A 360 -39.68 28.88 -1.31
CA VAL A 360 -38.32 28.95 -0.74
C VAL A 360 -37.47 27.75 -1.14
N MET A 361 -38.10 26.63 -1.49
CA MET A 361 -37.40 25.38 -1.82
C MET A 361 -36.52 25.49 -3.06
N ASN A 362 -35.43 24.74 -3.06
CA ASN A 362 -34.67 24.41 -4.25
C ASN A 362 -35.30 23.19 -4.96
N PRO A 363 -35.71 23.30 -6.23
CA PRO A 363 -36.32 22.20 -6.97
C PRO A 363 -35.30 21.14 -7.44
N VAL A 364 -33.99 21.44 -7.39
CA VAL A 364 -32.96 20.51 -7.84
C VAL A 364 -32.56 19.59 -6.70
N ILE A 365 -32.93 18.31 -6.83
CA ILE A 365 -32.64 17.28 -5.84
C ILE A 365 -31.68 16.27 -6.43
N VAL A 366 -30.54 16.09 -5.78
CA VAL A 366 -29.64 14.97 -6.05
C VAL A 366 -30.05 13.85 -5.11
N THR A 367 -30.33 12.67 -5.63
CA THR A 367 -30.75 11.50 -4.85
C THR A 367 -29.72 10.38 -4.91
N VAL A 368 -29.77 9.47 -3.94
CA VAL A 368 -29.03 8.20 -3.95
C VAL A 368 -29.96 7.06 -3.56
N THR A 369 -29.65 5.84 -4.00
CA THR A 369 -30.37 4.62 -3.58
C THR A 369 -29.58 3.83 -2.53
N PRO A 370 -30.22 2.97 -1.73
CA PRO A 370 -29.54 2.11 -0.75
C PRO A 370 -28.46 1.19 -1.34
N GLU A 371 -28.56 0.83 -2.62
CA GLU A 371 -27.65 -0.09 -3.30
C GLU A 371 -26.37 0.59 -3.83
N GLU A 372 -26.34 1.92 -3.89
CA GLU A 372 -25.17 2.68 -4.35
C GLU A 372 -23.99 2.53 -3.37
N ASN A 373 -22.78 2.58 -3.93
CA ASN A 373 -21.54 2.57 -3.16
C ASN A 373 -21.17 3.96 -2.65
N LEU A 374 -20.47 4.04 -1.52
CA LEU A 374 -20.13 5.32 -0.90
C LEU A 374 -19.11 6.15 -1.70
N ASP A 375 -18.34 5.55 -2.62
CA ASP A 375 -17.43 6.30 -3.52
C ASP A 375 -18.20 7.20 -4.49
N GLU A 376 -19.30 6.69 -5.05
CA GLU A 376 -20.20 7.47 -5.90
C GLU A 376 -20.93 8.55 -5.11
N VAL A 377 -21.35 8.26 -3.88
CA VAL A 377 -21.99 9.24 -2.99
C VAL A 377 -21.01 10.37 -2.63
N MET A 378 -19.76 10.06 -2.31
CA MET A 378 -18.74 11.08 -2.02
C MET A 378 -18.46 11.99 -3.23
N LYS A 379 -18.49 11.45 -4.45
CA LYS A 379 -18.41 12.26 -5.68
C LYS A 379 -19.62 13.16 -5.85
N LYS A 380 -20.84 12.70 -5.52
CA LYS A 380 -22.06 13.51 -5.53
C LYS A 380 -21.96 14.66 -4.52
N PHE A 381 -21.52 14.40 -3.29
CA PHE A 381 -21.26 15.45 -2.29
C PHE A 381 -20.28 16.51 -2.80
N GLY A 382 -19.11 16.10 -3.31
CA GLY A 382 -18.09 17.04 -3.78
C GLY A 382 -18.48 17.83 -5.04
N LYS A 383 -19.18 17.20 -5.99
CA LYS A 383 -19.60 17.85 -7.24
C LYS A 383 -20.69 18.89 -7.03
N HIS A 384 -21.61 18.63 -6.11
CA HIS A 384 -22.78 19.48 -5.86
C HIS A 384 -22.64 20.33 -4.59
N ASN A 385 -21.52 20.21 -3.87
CA ASN A 385 -21.23 20.90 -2.60
C ASN A 385 -22.40 20.77 -1.60
N LEU A 386 -22.83 19.53 -1.39
CA LEU A 386 -23.93 19.15 -0.52
C LEU A 386 -23.38 18.59 0.80
N ASP A 387 -24.11 18.79 1.89
CA ASP A 387 -23.78 18.22 3.21
C ASP A 387 -24.68 17.01 3.56
N GLU A 388 -25.83 16.90 2.90
CA GLU A 388 -26.85 15.86 3.09
C GLU A 388 -27.54 15.53 1.76
N ILE A 389 -27.79 14.25 1.51
CA ILE A 389 -28.45 13.73 0.30
C ILE A 389 -29.61 12.81 0.73
N PRO A 390 -30.82 12.95 0.13
CA PRO A 390 -31.92 12.03 0.38
C PRO A 390 -31.65 10.65 -0.22
N VAL A 391 -31.97 9.62 0.56
CA VAL A 391 -31.97 8.24 0.11
C VAL A 391 -33.38 7.86 -0.34
N VAL A 392 -33.51 7.42 -1.59
CA VAL A 392 -34.80 7.09 -2.21
C VAL A 392 -34.93 5.60 -2.47
N SER A 393 -36.16 5.10 -2.49
CA SER A 393 -36.44 3.70 -2.80
C SER A 393 -36.00 3.34 -4.22
N PRO A 394 -35.35 2.18 -4.46
CA PRO A 394 -35.00 1.72 -5.81
C PRO A 394 -36.22 1.57 -6.74
N ALA A 395 -37.40 1.32 -6.17
CA ALA A 395 -38.64 1.12 -6.92
C ALA A 395 -39.33 2.44 -7.30
N ASN A 396 -39.07 3.52 -6.56
CA ASN A 396 -39.67 4.83 -6.78
C ASN A 396 -38.75 5.95 -6.28
N GLU A 397 -38.19 6.70 -7.22
CA GLU A 397 -37.29 7.84 -6.95
C GLU A 397 -37.95 8.97 -6.15
N SER A 398 -39.28 8.96 -6.02
CA SER A 398 -40.04 9.96 -5.26
C SER A 398 -40.28 9.57 -3.80
N ASP A 399 -39.96 8.33 -3.41
CA ASP A 399 -40.16 7.82 -2.05
C ASP A 399 -38.87 7.91 -1.24
N ILE A 400 -38.83 8.81 -0.25
CA ILE A 400 -37.66 9.00 0.61
C ILE A 400 -37.68 7.97 1.74
N VAL A 401 -36.69 7.09 1.75
CA VAL A 401 -36.49 6.09 2.80
C VAL A 401 -35.56 6.56 3.92
N GLY A 402 -34.87 7.69 3.72
CA GLY A 402 -33.97 8.28 4.70
C GLY A 402 -33.06 9.37 4.13
N SER A 403 -32.00 9.71 4.84
CA SER A 403 -30.95 10.61 4.35
C SER A 403 -29.56 10.15 4.73
N ILE A 404 -28.56 10.53 3.93
CA ILE A 404 -27.16 10.27 4.20
C ILE A 404 -26.41 11.60 4.34
N LEU A 405 -25.68 11.76 5.44
CA LEU A 405 -24.86 12.94 5.68
C LEU A 405 -23.41 12.66 5.29
N GLN A 406 -22.70 13.68 4.83
CA GLN A 406 -21.29 13.56 4.47
C GLN A 406 -20.44 13.11 5.67
N GLN A 407 -20.78 13.60 6.87
CA GLN A 407 -20.09 13.24 8.11
C GLN A 407 -20.22 11.74 8.43
N ASP A 408 -21.40 11.15 8.24
CA ASP A 408 -21.63 9.72 8.51
C ASP A 408 -20.79 8.84 7.57
N VAL A 409 -20.61 9.26 6.31
CA VAL A 409 -19.75 8.57 5.34
C VAL A 409 -18.27 8.65 5.74
N ILE A 410 -17.81 9.82 6.17
CA ILE A 410 -16.42 10.02 6.64
C ILE A 410 -16.16 9.21 7.92
N GLU A 411 -17.10 9.20 8.86
CA GLU A 411 -16.98 8.43 10.10
C GLU A 411 -16.95 6.92 9.81
N SER A 412 -17.83 6.43 8.94
CA SER A 412 -17.84 5.03 8.51
C SER A 412 -16.54 4.64 7.80
N TYR A 413 -16.02 5.52 6.92
CA TYR A 413 -14.72 5.32 6.27
C TYR A 413 -13.57 5.23 7.28
N ASN A 414 -13.45 6.20 8.19
CA ASN A 414 -12.40 6.22 9.21
C ASN A 414 -12.47 4.99 10.11
N LYS A 415 -13.68 4.57 10.48
CA LYS A 415 -13.90 3.35 11.26
C LYS A 415 -13.43 2.10 10.52
N GLN A 416 -13.71 1.99 9.22
CA GLN A 416 -13.28 0.84 8.42
C GLN A 416 -11.77 0.79 8.20
N ILE A 417 -11.13 1.95 7.98
CA ILE A 417 -9.66 2.03 7.91
C ILE A 417 -9.05 1.56 9.23
N PHE A 418 -9.54 2.09 10.36
CA PHE A 418 -9.07 1.72 11.70
C PHE A 418 -9.22 0.22 12.00
N LEU A 419 -10.39 -0.38 11.71
CA LEU A 419 -10.61 -1.82 11.89
C LEU A 419 -9.71 -2.67 11.00
N ARG A 420 -9.39 -2.18 9.80
CA ARG A 420 -8.55 -2.88 8.84
C ARG A 420 -7.06 -2.83 9.22
N ASP A 421 -6.60 -1.69 9.72
CA ASP A 421 -5.25 -1.53 10.27
C ASP A 421 -5.04 -2.48 11.47
N ILE A 422 -6.04 -2.54 12.36
CA ILE A 422 -6.05 -3.47 13.49
C ILE A 422 -6.00 -4.94 13.04
N THR A 423 -6.84 -5.34 12.07
CA THR A 423 -6.84 -6.73 11.60
C THR A 423 -5.55 -7.12 10.87
N GLY A 424 -4.88 -6.17 10.21
CA GLY A 424 -3.54 -6.35 9.65
C GLY A 424 -2.48 -6.63 10.71
N GLU A 425 -2.45 -5.84 11.79
CA GLU A 425 -1.51 -6.04 12.90
C GLU A 425 -1.79 -7.31 13.71
N LEU A 426 -3.06 -7.63 13.98
CA LEU A 426 -3.44 -8.84 14.72
C LEU A 426 -3.25 -10.13 13.89
N GLY A 427 -3.42 -10.05 12.57
CA GLY A 427 -3.30 -11.20 11.66
C GLY A 427 -1.88 -11.76 11.53
N GLY A 428 -0.85 -10.91 11.74
CA GLY A 428 0.55 -11.30 11.66
C GLY A 428 1.15 -11.83 12.98
N GLY A 429 0.63 -11.42 14.13
CA GLY A 429 1.33 -11.58 15.41
C GLY A 429 0.84 -12.67 16.36
N ILE A 430 -0.43 -13.11 16.29
CA ILE A 430 -1.07 -13.75 17.46
C ILE A 430 -1.50 -15.19 17.21
N ARG A 431 -0.59 -16.07 16.80
CA ARG A 431 -0.89 -17.52 16.78
C ARG A 431 0.20 -18.47 17.29
N LYS A 432 1.31 -18.02 17.90
CA LYS A 432 2.38 -18.95 18.28
C LYS A 432 3.00 -18.90 19.67
N THR A 433 2.40 -18.20 20.62
CA THR A 433 2.81 -18.32 22.02
C THR A 433 1.56 -18.24 22.87
N GLY A 434 1.34 -19.21 23.76
CA GLY A 434 0.17 -19.28 24.67
C GLY A 434 0.10 -18.16 25.72
N LYS A 435 0.56 -16.94 25.38
CA LYS A 435 0.40 -15.71 26.15
C LYS A 435 -0.30 -14.68 25.28
N GLN A 436 -1.55 -14.40 25.66
CA GLN A 436 -2.45 -13.43 25.07
C GLN A 436 -1.76 -12.06 24.93
N HIS A 437 -1.83 -11.46 23.74
CA HIS A 437 -1.24 -10.15 23.45
C HIS A 437 -2.34 -9.08 23.55
N MET A 438 -2.18 -8.14 24.49
CA MET A 438 -2.95 -6.91 24.52
C MET A 438 -2.23 -5.85 23.70
N VAL A 439 -2.89 -5.30 22.68
CA VAL A 439 -2.34 -4.24 21.83
C VAL A 439 -2.76 -2.90 22.42
N PRO A 440 -1.82 -2.01 22.80
CA PRO A 440 -2.18 -0.67 23.27
C PRO A 440 -2.69 0.17 22.09
N VAL A 441 -3.84 0.82 22.25
CA VAL A 441 -4.43 1.68 21.21
C VAL A 441 -4.18 3.16 21.56
N PHE A 442 -4.59 3.59 22.75
CA PHE A 442 -4.33 4.95 23.27
C PHE A 442 -4.44 4.98 24.80
N ASP A 443 -3.49 5.64 25.47
CA ASP A 443 -3.39 5.75 26.93
C ASP A 443 -3.61 4.41 27.67
N LYS A 444 -4.77 4.28 28.31
CA LYS A 444 -5.19 3.16 29.17
C LYS A 444 -6.08 2.14 28.46
N TYR A 445 -6.38 2.38 27.17
CA TYR A 445 -7.23 1.52 26.36
C TYR A 445 -6.42 0.55 25.50
N TYR A 446 -6.81 -0.71 25.58
CA TYR A 446 -6.16 -1.82 24.93
C TYR A 446 -7.17 -2.58 24.10
N LEU A 447 -6.65 -3.31 23.13
CA LEU A 447 -7.40 -4.22 22.30
C LEU A 447 -6.88 -5.63 22.54
N VAL A 448 -7.80 -6.55 22.84
CA VAL A 448 -7.47 -7.94 23.14
C VAL A 448 -8.34 -8.87 22.31
N GLN A 449 -7.73 -9.93 21.77
CA GLN A 449 -8.46 -11.05 21.21
C GLN A 449 -8.53 -12.17 22.26
N MET A 450 -9.75 -12.56 22.62
CA MET A 450 -9.98 -13.59 23.63
C MET A 450 -11.06 -14.58 23.18
N GLU A 451 -11.00 -15.81 23.69
CA GLU A 451 -12.13 -16.74 23.55
C GLU A 451 -13.30 -16.23 24.37
N ALA A 452 -14.53 -16.35 23.86
CA ALA A 452 -15.72 -15.92 24.56
C ALA A 452 -15.80 -16.56 25.97
N PRO A 453 -15.83 -15.76 27.05
CA PRO A 453 -16.00 -16.26 28.41
C PRO A 453 -17.22 -17.17 28.55
N THR A 454 -17.12 -18.21 29.38
CA THR A 454 -18.23 -19.17 29.56
C THR A 454 -19.52 -18.49 30.03
N VAL A 455 -19.41 -17.39 30.78
CA VAL A 455 -20.51 -16.56 31.27
C VAL A 455 -21.27 -15.86 30.13
N PHE A 456 -20.63 -15.64 28.98
CA PHE A 456 -21.21 -14.91 27.86
C PHE A 456 -22.04 -15.81 26.95
N LEU A 457 -21.79 -17.12 27.00
CA LEU A 457 -22.45 -18.11 26.15
C LEU A 457 -23.97 -18.09 26.33
N GLY A 458 -24.68 -17.98 25.21
CA GLY A 458 -26.15 -17.98 25.18
C GLY A 458 -26.81 -16.66 25.59
N ARG A 459 -26.06 -15.59 25.87
CA ARG A 459 -26.58 -14.24 26.14
C ARG A 459 -26.41 -13.33 24.94
N THR A 460 -27.32 -12.36 24.80
CA THR A 460 -27.15 -11.31 23.77
C THR A 460 -26.12 -10.28 24.22
N LEU A 461 -25.47 -9.60 23.28
CA LEU A 461 -24.57 -8.49 23.61
C LEU A 461 -25.26 -7.37 24.39
N ARG A 462 -26.55 -7.14 24.12
CA ARG A 462 -27.38 -6.22 24.88
C ARG A 462 -27.53 -6.61 26.35
N ASP A 463 -27.70 -7.90 26.64
CA ASP A 463 -27.84 -8.40 28.02
C ASP A 463 -26.53 -8.36 28.81
N LEU A 464 -25.40 -8.44 28.10
CA LEU A 464 -24.06 -8.38 28.70
C LEU A 464 -23.69 -6.96 29.13
N ASP A 465 -24.23 -5.94 28.46
CA ASP A 465 -24.07 -4.51 28.79
C ASP A 465 -22.61 -4.12 29.07
N LEU A 466 -21.71 -4.59 28.20
CA LEU A 466 -20.25 -4.55 28.41
C LEU A 466 -19.71 -3.12 28.51
N ARG A 467 -20.31 -2.17 27.79
CA ARG A 467 -19.93 -0.76 27.84
C ARG A 467 -20.15 -0.19 29.23
N THR A 468 -21.30 -0.45 29.85
CA THR A 468 -21.64 0.08 31.16
C THR A 468 -20.93 -0.67 32.29
N ARG A 469 -20.84 -2.00 32.20
CA ARG A 469 -20.29 -2.85 33.27
C ARG A 469 -18.77 -2.94 33.27
N PHE A 470 -18.16 -2.89 32.10
CA PHE A 470 -16.72 -3.15 31.92
C PHE A 470 -16.00 -2.08 31.11
N SER A 471 -16.66 -0.97 30.71
CA SER A 471 -16.06 0.06 29.83
C SER A 471 -15.36 -0.57 28.63
N ALA A 472 -15.98 -1.62 28.09
CA ALA A 472 -15.43 -2.45 27.04
C ALA A 472 -16.46 -2.63 25.92
N ASP A 473 -15.97 -2.68 24.70
CA ASP A 473 -16.78 -2.84 23.49
C ASP A 473 -16.27 -4.01 22.67
N ILE A 474 -17.19 -4.85 22.20
CA ILE A 474 -16.84 -5.94 21.29
C ILE A 474 -16.85 -5.36 19.88
N LEU A 475 -15.66 -5.27 19.29
CA LEU A 475 -15.49 -4.74 17.94
C LEU A 475 -15.81 -5.79 16.88
N LEU A 476 -15.36 -7.03 17.09
CA LEU A 476 -15.48 -8.10 16.12
C LEU A 476 -15.71 -9.45 16.82
N VAL A 477 -16.48 -10.32 16.17
CA VAL A 477 -16.60 -11.73 16.52
C VAL A 477 -16.03 -12.55 15.38
N LYS A 478 -15.11 -13.48 15.71
CA LYS A 478 -14.55 -14.45 14.78
C LYS A 478 -15.00 -15.84 15.20
N ARG A 479 -15.72 -16.53 14.32
CA ARG A 479 -16.24 -17.86 14.61
C ARG A 479 -15.28 -18.93 14.12
N GLY A 480 -14.82 -19.85 14.96
CA GLY A 480 -14.05 -21.04 14.53
C GLY A 480 -12.59 -20.81 14.09
N ASP A 481 -11.85 -21.91 13.94
CA ASP A 481 -10.39 -21.93 13.74
C ASP A 481 -9.93 -21.89 12.27
N ALA A 482 -10.86 -22.01 11.32
CA ALA A 482 -10.57 -22.15 9.91
C ALA A 482 -10.37 -20.79 9.23
N TYR A 483 -9.48 -20.77 8.25
CA TYR A 483 -9.00 -19.61 7.49
C TYR A 483 -10.07 -18.83 6.70
N ASP A 484 -11.34 -19.18 6.83
CA ASP A 484 -12.44 -18.72 5.98
C ASP A 484 -13.77 -18.52 6.76
N SER A 485 -13.74 -18.61 8.09
CA SER A 485 -14.93 -18.39 8.91
C SER A 485 -15.03 -16.91 9.31
N GLY A 486 -16.05 -16.24 8.74
CA GLY A 486 -16.21 -14.79 8.73
C GLY A 486 -15.97 -14.11 10.06
N THR A 487 -15.07 -13.13 10.05
CA THR A 487 -15.04 -12.06 11.05
C THR A 487 -16.16 -11.09 10.71
N PHE A 488 -17.05 -10.85 11.65
CA PHE A 488 -18.16 -9.90 11.46
C PHE A 488 -18.29 -9.00 12.69
N GLN A 489 -18.82 -7.80 12.47
CA GLN A 489 -19.22 -6.93 13.56
C GLN A 489 -20.57 -7.43 14.10
N PRO A 490 -20.67 -7.79 15.38
CA PRO A 490 -21.93 -8.24 15.94
C PRO A 490 -22.88 -7.05 16.16
N ASP A 491 -24.19 -7.27 15.99
CA ASP A 491 -25.21 -6.33 16.44
C ASP A 491 -25.55 -6.55 17.92
N ALA A 492 -26.36 -5.66 18.51
CA ALA A 492 -26.75 -5.76 19.92
C ALA A 492 -27.56 -7.02 20.23
N SER A 493 -28.25 -7.61 19.25
CA SER A 493 -29.02 -8.85 19.38
C SER A 493 -28.18 -10.12 19.24
N TYR A 494 -26.89 -10.00 18.92
CA TYR A 494 -26.03 -11.15 18.69
C TYR A 494 -25.88 -12.00 19.96
N ILE A 495 -26.15 -13.31 19.82
CA ILE A 495 -25.99 -14.31 20.89
C ILE A 495 -24.60 -14.93 20.79
N VAL A 496 -23.80 -14.79 21.85
CA VAL A 496 -22.44 -15.33 21.90
C VAL A 496 -22.47 -16.86 21.98
N LYS A 497 -21.69 -17.53 21.13
CA LYS A 497 -21.64 -19.00 21.01
C LYS A 497 -20.28 -19.54 21.45
N SER A 498 -20.26 -20.84 21.78
CA SER A 498 -19.01 -21.53 22.13
C SER A 498 -18.10 -21.62 20.89
N GLY A 499 -16.82 -21.28 21.06
CA GLY A 499 -15.85 -21.19 19.96
C GLY A 499 -15.84 -19.85 19.21
N ASP A 500 -16.59 -18.84 19.67
CA ASP A 500 -16.44 -17.46 19.21
C ASP A 500 -15.19 -16.84 19.86
N PHE A 501 -14.34 -16.21 19.05
CA PHE A 501 -13.27 -15.33 19.50
C PHE A 501 -13.78 -13.89 19.43
N LEU A 502 -13.71 -13.19 20.55
CA LEU A 502 -14.12 -11.80 20.69
C LEU A 502 -12.89 -10.90 20.58
N VAL A 503 -12.98 -9.88 19.74
CA VAL A 503 -12.03 -8.77 19.73
C VAL A 503 -12.63 -7.66 20.57
N VAL A 504 -12.08 -7.45 21.75
CA VAL A 504 -12.61 -6.53 22.76
C VAL A 504 -11.68 -5.34 22.89
N PHE A 505 -12.25 -4.14 22.85
CA PHE A 505 -11.55 -2.88 23.11
C PHE A 505 -12.03 -2.31 24.44
N GLY A 506 -11.13 -1.93 25.33
CA GLY A 506 -11.50 -1.41 26.65
C GLY A 506 -10.32 -1.06 27.53
N GLU A 507 -10.58 -0.62 28.75
CA GLU A 507 -9.53 -0.28 29.72
C GLU A 507 -8.83 -1.54 30.22
N ARG A 508 -7.49 -1.52 30.29
CA ARG A 508 -6.65 -2.69 30.61
C ARG A 508 -7.12 -3.47 31.84
N ALA A 509 -7.35 -2.77 32.95
CA ALA A 509 -7.70 -3.38 34.23
C ALA A 509 -9.06 -4.11 34.19
N LEU A 510 -9.94 -3.74 33.26
CA LEU A 510 -11.26 -4.35 33.07
C LEU A 510 -11.22 -5.48 32.04
N LEU A 511 -10.37 -5.38 31.01
CA LEU A 511 -10.08 -6.48 30.10
C LEU A 511 -9.43 -7.66 30.84
N GLU A 512 -8.48 -7.40 31.74
CA GLU A 512 -7.88 -8.43 32.60
C GLU A 512 -8.91 -9.10 33.55
N LYS A 513 -10.01 -8.42 33.90
CA LYS A 513 -11.12 -9.02 34.66
C LYS A 513 -12.02 -9.86 33.78
N LEU A 514 -12.31 -9.39 32.56
CA LEU A 514 -13.09 -10.12 31.57
C LEU A 514 -12.43 -11.46 31.19
N GLU A 515 -11.10 -11.50 31.16
CA GLU A 515 -10.31 -12.72 30.91
C GLU A 515 -10.43 -13.79 32.01
N ARG A 516 -10.82 -13.40 33.23
CA ARG A 516 -10.91 -14.31 34.39
C ARG A 516 -12.31 -14.89 34.61
N LEU A 517 -13.28 -14.46 33.81
CA LEU A 517 -14.67 -14.97 33.80
C LEU A 517 -14.81 -16.15 32.85
#